data_AF-A0A6V8N9M7-F1
#
_entry.id   AF-A0A6V8N9M7-F1
#
_cell.length_a   1.000
_cell.length_b   1.000
_cell.length_c   1.000
_cell.angle_alpha   90.00
_cell.angle_beta   90.00
_cell.angle_gamma   90.00
#
_symmetry.space_group_name_H-M   'P 1'
#
loop_
_entity.id
_entity.type
_entity.pdbx_description
1 polymer ?
#
loop_
_entity_poly.entity_id
_entity_poly.type
_entity_poly.pdbx_seq_one_letter_code
_entity_poly.pdbx_strand_id
1 'polypeptide(L)'
;MSERTKVASRWLMAGLLTVLTVAVLALYGCGTKGYDTPTQPVSVTKQTPTALIDAATLKTWSDNGFINQNSSPVDKVVVLEVTSPAAYATSHIPGSLLLDSTNNVDLTMTRLEGVAPISTMVPTGSVMDDIIQRTGIDSKTTVVFSVSKGGSFLNTARAYFTFRYWGFSKDRLKVLNGGDNAWEDAGNTLVTDVPAVTRSSYSVRTTGLNSSLRAPVGDMIKLVDDINKGTISTTNVSIVDLRGGSPATYVANAIVDDFNRYADFPGGVTTKTKVFPASSDLVTRLNAQGITQARTMNYVYCASGMRASTLFLVLDGVVGWPVTLYDGSWNQWSAYVTANNVSAIWRVDVVTPTTAINRTTGTLAAGTLALDPVSNALFSSVTDPRANQIKVEDTQYISTGTTSGGSTSGGSGSSSGTSGGGC
;
A
#
# COMPACT_ATOMS: atom_id res chain seq x y z
N MET A 1 -61.08 -48.59 -75.86
CA MET A 1 -60.74 -47.70 -76.99
C MET A 1 -60.97 -46.28 -76.52
N SER A 2 -60.03 -45.77 -75.73
CA SER A 2 -58.94 -44.84 -76.08
C SER A 2 -59.43 -43.40 -76.15
N GLU A 3 -58.67 -42.51 -75.49
CA GLU A 3 -58.92 -41.09 -75.27
C GLU A 3 -59.99 -40.74 -74.22
N ARG A 4 -59.50 -40.13 -73.15
CA ARG A 4 -59.97 -38.86 -72.54
C ARG A 4 -59.78 -38.92 -71.04
N THR A 5 -59.14 -37.86 -70.52
CA THR A 5 -59.27 -37.33 -69.15
C THR A 5 -59.07 -38.30 -68.00
N LYS A 6 -57.96 -38.15 -67.27
CA LYS A 6 -57.70 -38.63 -65.90
C LYS A 6 -56.21 -38.37 -65.63
N VAL A 7 -55.70 -37.92 -64.49
CA VAL A 7 -56.24 -37.78 -63.13
C VAL A 7 -55.44 -36.67 -62.44
N ALA A 8 -56.10 -36.03 -61.48
CA ALA A 8 -55.52 -35.32 -60.37
C ALA A 8 -54.44 -36.11 -59.56
N SER A 9 -53.85 -35.36 -58.62
CA SER A 9 -52.82 -35.73 -57.63
C SER A 9 -51.40 -35.59 -58.18
N ARG A 10 -50.48 -34.81 -57.59
CA ARG A 10 -50.29 -34.59 -56.15
C ARG A 10 -49.87 -33.14 -55.85
N TRP A 11 -50.57 -32.64 -54.85
CA TRP A 11 -50.41 -31.41 -54.09
C TRP A 11 -48.99 -31.10 -53.62
N LEU A 12 -48.64 -29.81 -53.66
CA LEU A 12 -48.13 -28.97 -52.56
C LEU A 12 -47.13 -27.96 -53.10
N MET A 13 -47.58 -26.78 -53.54
CA MET A 13 -46.86 -25.51 -53.46
C MET A 13 -47.78 -24.40 -53.97
N ALA A 14 -47.81 -23.28 -53.23
CA ALA A 14 -48.39 -21.96 -53.54
C ALA A 14 -49.45 -21.51 -52.52
N GLY A 15 -49.01 -21.24 -51.29
CA GLY A 15 -49.71 -20.38 -50.37
C GLY A 15 -49.28 -18.94 -50.62
N LEU A 16 -50.18 -18.15 -51.22
CA LEU A 16 -50.12 -16.70 -51.34
C LEU A 16 -49.64 -16.02 -50.05
N LEU A 17 -48.65 -15.13 -50.15
CA LEU A 17 -48.73 -13.80 -49.52
C LEU A 17 -47.70 -12.85 -50.17
N THR A 18 -48.01 -12.39 -51.37
CA THR A 18 -47.39 -11.21 -51.99
C THR A 18 -48.26 -10.00 -51.71
N VAL A 19 -47.94 -9.16 -50.71
CA VAL A 19 -48.00 -7.68 -50.80
C VAL A 19 -47.20 -7.11 -49.60
N LEU A 20 -45.97 -6.66 -49.83
CA LEU A 20 -45.53 -5.28 -49.58
C LEU A 20 -44.02 -5.17 -49.87
N THR A 21 -43.74 -4.77 -51.09
CA THR A 21 -42.45 -4.24 -51.54
C THR A 21 -42.31 -2.77 -51.15
N VAL A 22 -41.05 -2.32 -51.20
CA VAL A 22 -40.54 -0.93 -51.23
C VAL A 22 -39.97 -0.43 -49.89
N ALA A 23 -38.66 -0.66 -49.68
CA ALA A 23 -37.68 0.43 -49.53
C ALA A 23 -36.24 -0.10 -49.30
N VAL A 24 -35.39 0.17 -50.30
CA VAL A 24 -33.95 0.49 -50.21
C VAL A 24 -32.94 -0.66 -50.08
N LEU A 25 -32.52 -1.15 -51.26
CA LEU A 25 -31.13 -1.48 -51.57
C LEU A 25 -30.30 -0.20 -51.65
N ALA A 26 -29.29 -0.06 -50.81
CA ALA A 26 -28.02 0.59 -51.13
C ALA A 26 -26.98 0.21 -50.07
N LEU A 27 -25.75 -0.06 -50.52
CA LEU A 27 -24.54 -0.35 -49.72
C LEU A 27 -24.24 -1.82 -49.39
N TYR A 28 -24.11 -2.66 -50.42
CA TYR A 28 -23.09 -3.71 -50.38
C TYR A 28 -21.74 -3.07 -50.71
N GLY A 29 -21.15 -2.42 -49.70
CA GLY A 29 -19.75 -2.01 -49.71
C GLY A 29 -18.87 -3.22 -49.38
N CYS A 30 -17.82 -3.43 -50.18
CA CYS A 30 -16.74 -4.36 -49.87
C CYS A 30 -16.13 -4.02 -48.51
N GLY A 31 -16.47 -4.78 -47.47
CA GLY A 31 -15.84 -4.69 -46.15
C GLY A 31 -14.61 -5.59 -46.13
N THR A 32 -13.42 -5.00 -46.25
CA THR A 32 -12.15 -5.65 -45.92
C THR A 32 -12.24 -6.27 -44.53
N LYS A 33 -11.89 -7.55 -44.42
CA LYS A 33 -11.72 -8.25 -43.14
C LYS A 33 -10.83 -7.39 -42.23
N GLY A 34 -11.46 -6.71 -41.27
CA GLY A 34 -10.73 -6.03 -40.22
C GLY A 34 -9.97 -7.08 -39.44
N TYR A 35 -8.65 -6.94 -39.38
CA TYR A 35 -7.85 -7.66 -38.41
C TYR A 35 -8.45 -7.38 -37.03
N ASP A 36 -8.80 -8.42 -36.29
CA ASP A 36 -9.05 -8.32 -34.85
C ASP A 36 -7.90 -7.52 -34.26
N THR A 37 -8.19 -6.33 -33.75
CA THR A 37 -7.18 -5.53 -33.07
C THR A 37 -6.74 -6.35 -31.86
N PRO A 38 -5.46 -6.73 -31.70
CA PRO A 38 -5.03 -7.51 -30.56
C PRO A 38 -5.45 -6.76 -29.30
N THR A 39 -6.32 -7.37 -28.50
CA THR A 39 -6.71 -6.82 -27.20
C THR A 39 -5.42 -6.61 -26.42
N GLN A 40 -5.13 -5.37 -26.03
CA GLN A 40 -3.94 -5.07 -25.23
C GLN A 40 -3.93 -6.01 -24.02
N PRO A 41 -2.81 -6.69 -23.73
CA PRO A 41 -2.77 -7.66 -22.64
C PRO A 41 -3.19 -6.97 -21.34
N VAL A 42 -4.15 -7.57 -20.63
CA VAL A 42 -4.69 -7.04 -19.37
C VAL A 42 -3.95 -7.69 -18.22
N SER A 43 -3.53 -6.88 -17.24
CA SER A 43 -2.81 -7.38 -16.06
C SER A 43 -3.76 -8.17 -15.16
N VAL A 44 -3.51 -9.47 -15.00
CA VAL A 44 -4.33 -10.35 -14.16
C VAL A 44 -3.97 -10.22 -12.68
N THR A 45 -2.71 -9.86 -12.39
CA THR A 45 -2.23 -9.72 -11.01
C THR A 45 -2.83 -8.51 -10.27
N LYS A 46 -3.41 -7.57 -11.02
CA LYS A 46 -4.17 -6.42 -10.50
C LYS A 46 -5.63 -6.74 -10.17
N GLN A 47 -6.18 -7.82 -10.72
CA GLN A 47 -7.62 -8.11 -10.67
C GLN A 47 -8.01 -8.95 -9.45
N THR A 48 -7.43 -8.63 -8.28
CA THR A 48 -7.84 -9.25 -7.01
C THR A 48 -8.87 -8.34 -6.30
N PRO A 49 -9.91 -8.88 -5.65
CA PRO A 49 -10.91 -8.07 -4.96
C PRO A 49 -10.34 -7.21 -3.83
N THR A 50 -9.26 -7.69 -3.21
CA THR A 50 -8.56 -7.03 -2.10
C THR A 50 -7.04 -7.19 -2.24
N ALA A 51 -6.27 -6.58 -1.34
CA ALA A 51 -4.84 -6.82 -1.19
C ALA A 51 -4.53 -8.22 -0.62
N LEU A 52 -5.48 -8.92 0.00
CA LEU A 52 -5.27 -10.28 0.50
C LEU A 52 -5.44 -11.28 -0.66
N ILE A 53 -4.48 -12.18 -0.81
CA ILE A 53 -4.55 -13.32 -1.72
C ILE A 53 -4.36 -14.63 -0.95
N ASP A 54 -4.94 -15.70 -1.46
CA ASP A 54 -4.72 -17.05 -0.94
C ASP A 54 -3.56 -17.75 -1.67
N ALA A 55 -3.17 -18.92 -1.16
CA ALA A 55 -2.11 -19.73 -1.75
C ALA A 55 -2.44 -20.21 -3.17
N ALA A 56 -3.71 -20.50 -3.47
CA ALA A 56 -4.14 -20.94 -4.81
C ALA A 56 -3.94 -19.85 -5.87
N THR A 57 -4.22 -18.59 -5.52
CA THR A 57 -3.98 -17.43 -6.37
C THR A 57 -2.49 -17.27 -6.66
N LEU A 58 -1.64 -17.28 -5.62
CA LEU A 58 -0.19 -17.16 -5.81
C LEU A 58 0.37 -18.35 -6.59
N LYS A 59 -0.13 -19.57 -6.34
CA LYS A 59 0.27 -20.77 -7.08
C LYS A 59 -0.07 -20.66 -8.56
N THR A 60 -1.24 -20.13 -8.89
CA THR A 60 -1.63 -19.85 -10.28
C THR A 60 -0.67 -18.85 -10.95
N TRP A 61 -0.22 -17.81 -10.24
CA TRP A 61 0.78 -16.87 -10.79
C TRP A 61 2.16 -17.51 -10.94
N SER A 62 2.54 -18.40 -10.01
CA SER A 62 3.76 -19.19 -10.10
C SER A 62 3.75 -20.12 -11.31
N ASP A 63 2.66 -20.88 -11.51
CA ASP A 63 2.51 -21.84 -12.60
C ASP A 63 2.46 -21.19 -13.98
N ASN A 64 1.95 -19.96 -14.06
CA ASN A 64 2.00 -19.13 -15.26
C ASN A 64 3.36 -18.44 -15.47
N GLY A 65 4.34 -18.70 -14.61
CA GLY A 65 5.69 -18.17 -14.72
C GLY A 65 5.80 -16.67 -14.46
N PHE A 66 4.93 -16.07 -13.65
CA PHE A 66 5.00 -14.63 -13.38
C PHE A 66 6.05 -14.24 -12.34
N ILE A 67 6.43 -15.17 -11.45
CA ILE A 67 7.40 -14.88 -10.38
C ILE A 67 8.78 -14.60 -10.98
N ASN A 68 9.33 -13.41 -10.68
CA ASN A 68 10.63 -12.90 -11.14
C ASN A 68 10.82 -12.87 -12.67
N GLN A 69 9.74 -12.87 -13.45
CA GLN A 69 9.84 -12.90 -14.91
C GLN A 69 10.29 -11.57 -15.52
N ASN A 70 11.35 -11.60 -16.32
CA ASN A 70 11.93 -10.41 -16.96
C ASN A 70 11.32 -10.06 -18.33
N SER A 71 10.65 -11.01 -18.99
CA SER A 71 10.15 -10.87 -20.37
C SER A 71 8.68 -10.46 -20.49
N SER A 72 7.94 -10.41 -19.38
CA SER A 72 6.50 -10.15 -19.41
C SER A 72 6.17 -8.71 -19.82
N PRO A 73 5.25 -8.49 -20.78
CA PRO A 73 4.84 -7.15 -21.15
C PRO A 73 3.93 -6.50 -20.10
N VAL A 74 3.25 -7.28 -19.24
CA VAL A 74 2.15 -6.78 -18.38
C VAL A 74 2.25 -7.13 -16.90
N ASP A 75 2.68 -8.36 -16.60
CA ASP A 75 2.65 -8.92 -15.24
C ASP A 75 4.00 -9.53 -14.88
N LYS A 76 4.60 -8.98 -13.83
CA LYS A 76 5.70 -9.58 -13.09
C LYS A 76 5.26 -9.68 -11.64
N VAL A 77 5.57 -10.78 -10.98
CA VAL A 77 5.31 -10.95 -9.55
C VAL A 77 6.65 -11.02 -8.82
N VAL A 78 6.80 -10.25 -7.76
CA VAL A 78 7.92 -10.42 -6.83
C VAL A 78 7.32 -10.75 -5.47
N VAL A 79 7.68 -11.92 -4.95
CA VAL A 79 7.28 -12.36 -3.60
C VAL A 79 8.37 -11.95 -2.63
N LEU A 80 8.04 -11.13 -1.64
CA LEU A 80 8.94 -10.67 -0.58
C LEU A 80 8.61 -11.40 0.73
N GLU A 81 9.53 -12.24 1.18
CA GLU A 81 9.47 -12.94 2.45
C GLU A 81 9.93 -12.01 3.58
N VAL A 82 8.99 -11.47 4.35
CA VAL A 82 9.25 -10.45 5.38
C VAL A 82 9.64 -11.11 6.70
N THR A 83 10.82 -11.70 6.73
CA THR A 83 11.31 -12.54 7.84
C THR A 83 12.78 -12.29 8.14
N SER A 84 13.35 -13.01 9.10
CA SER A 84 14.80 -12.97 9.38
C SER A 84 15.59 -13.82 8.36
N PRO A 85 16.88 -13.52 8.11
CA PRO A 85 17.71 -14.33 7.23
C PRO A 85 17.77 -15.81 7.66
N ALA A 86 17.77 -16.08 8.97
CA ALA A 86 17.80 -17.44 9.51
C ALA A 86 16.53 -18.22 9.20
N ALA A 87 15.36 -17.58 9.33
CA ALA A 87 14.08 -18.21 8.98
C ALA A 87 13.96 -18.43 7.47
N TYR A 88 14.36 -17.45 6.65
CA TYR A 88 14.37 -17.58 5.19
C TYR A 88 15.31 -18.69 4.72
N ALA A 89 16.51 -18.83 5.31
CA ALA A 89 17.45 -19.89 4.98
C ALA A 89 16.95 -21.30 5.33
N THR A 90 15.97 -21.42 6.25
CA THR A 90 15.38 -22.71 6.62
C THR A 90 14.44 -23.21 5.52
N SER A 91 13.56 -22.35 5.03
CA SER A 91 12.63 -22.64 3.94
C SER A 91 11.88 -21.37 3.54
N HIS A 92 11.47 -21.26 2.28
CA HIS A 92 10.65 -20.15 1.76
C HIS A 92 9.88 -20.57 0.50
N ILE A 93 8.94 -19.74 0.06
CA ILE A 93 8.18 -19.95 -1.19
C ILE A 93 9.13 -19.96 -2.40
N PRO A 94 9.00 -20.89 -3.36
CA PRO A 94 9.83 -20.91 -4.57
C PRO A 94 9.89 -19.57 -5.28
N GLY A 95 11.10 -19.04 -5.46
CA GLY A 95 11.34 -17.76 -6.10
C GLY A 95 11.05 -16.53 -5.23
N SER A 96 10.69 -16.66 -3.96
CA SER A 96 10.58 -15.50 -3.07
C SER A 96 11.95 -14.95 -2.70
N LEU A 97 11.98 -13.67 -2.33
CA LEU A 97 13.18 -12.91 -1.98
C LEU A 97 13.05 -12.38 -0.55
N LEU A 98 14.15 -12.34 0.19
CA LEU A 98 14.17 -11.83 1.55
C LEU A 98 13.89 -10.31 1.60
N LEU A 99 12.97 -9.91 2.48
CA LEU A 99 12.86 -8.57 3.04
C LEU A 99 13.14 -8.67 4.54
N ASP A 100 14.31 -8.21 4.99
CA ASP A 100 14.85 -8.54 6.31
C ASP A 100 14.11 -7.80 7.43
N SER A 101 13.37 -8.57 8.23
CA SER A 101 12.66 -8.07 9.40
C SER A 101 13.51 -8.06 10.69
N THR A 102 14.75 -8.51 10.65
CA THR A 102 15.66 -8.53 11.81
C THR A 102 15.86 -7.11 12.30
N ASN A 103 15.48 -6.86 13.56
CA ASN A 103 15.45 -5.52 14.14
C ASN A 103 14.68 -4.49 13.27
N ASN A 104 13.75 -4.95 12.43
CA ASN A 104 13.00 -4.14 11.46
C ASN A 104 13.86 -3.37 10.45
N VAL A 105 15.05 -3.87 10.08
CA VAL A 105 16.04 -3.13 9.28
C VAL A 105 15.53 -2.68 7.90
N ASP A 106 14.72 -3.50 7.22
CA ASP A 106 14.10 -3.12 5.95
C ASP A 106 12.69 -2.50 6.11
N LEU A 107 12.15 -2.49 7.33
CA LEU A 107 10.76 -2.10 7.59
C LEU A 107 10.63 -0.70 8.21
N THR A 108 11.68 -0.26 8.91
CA THR A 108 11.70 0.99 9.66
C THR A 108 13.11 1.56 9.75
N MET A 109 13.22 2.83 10.11
CA MET A 109 14.50 3.47 10.45
C MET A 109 14.31 4.62 11.44
N THR A 110 15.42 5.07 12.05
CA THR A 110 15.41 6.27 12.89
C THR A 110 15.39 7.52 12.02
N ARG A 111 14.39 8.39 12.20
CA ARG A 111 14.29 9.69 11.51
C ARG A 111 13.85 10.79 12.46
N LEU A 112 14.33 12.01 12.22
CA LEU A 112 13.86 13.21 12.89
C LEU A 112 12.44 13.54 12.39
N GLU A 113 11.51 13.75 13.31
CA GLU A 113 10.14 14.15 12.99
C GLU A 113 9.59 15.00 14.14
N GLY A 114 9.18 16.23 13.85
CA GLY A 114 8.87 17.23 14.86
C GLY A 114 10.14 17.71 15.56
N VAL A 115 10.27 17.44 16.85
CA VAL A 115 11.38 17.91 17.70
C VAL A 115 12.29 16.80 18.25
N ALA A 116 12.17 15.57 17.75
CA ALA A 116 13.01 14.45 18.19
C ALA A 116 13.14 13.32 17.15
N PRO A 117 14.24 12.55 17.17
CA PRO A 117 14.39 11.34 16.38
C PRO A 117 13.54 10.20 16.93
N ILE A 118 12.86 9.47 16.04
CA ILE A 118 12.01 8.32 16.37
C ILE A 118 12.48 7.10 15.59
N SER A 119 12.65 5.97 16.28
CA SER A 119 13.36 4.79 15.77
C SER A 119 12.59 3.93 14.77
N THR A 120 11.27 4.07 14.70
CA THR A 120 10.40 3.20 13.91
C THR A 120 9.66 3.94 12.79
N MET A 121 10.34 4.86 12.11
CA MET A 121 9.77 5.64 11.01
C MET A 121 9.94 4.93 9.66
N VAL A 122 9.16 5.33 8.65
CA VAL A 122 9.27 4.80 7.28
C VAL A 122 10.70 4.98 6.71
N PRO A 123 11.26 3.97 6.02
CA PRO A 123 12.55 4.07 5.36
C PRO A 123 12.66 5.24 4.37
N THR A 124 13.85 5.81 4.21
CA THR A 124 14.14 6.86 3.22
C THR A 124 14.01 6.31 1.80
N GLY A 125 13.84 7.21 0.84
CA GLY A 125 13.75 6.84 -0.58
C GLY A 125 14.98 6.09 -1.08
N SER A 126 16.17 6.35 -0.53
CA SER A 126 17.41 5.63 -0.88
C SER A 126 17.41 4.17 -0.41
N VAL A 127 16.88 3.91 0.79
CA VAL A 127 16.72 2.55 1.32
C VAL A 127 15.65 1.81 0.52
N MET A 128 14.55 2.49 0.17
CA MET A 128 13.52 1.90 -0.69
C MET A 128 14.02 1.60 -2.10
N ASP A 129 14.82 2.49 -2.70
CA ASP A 129 15.48 2.22 -3.97
C ASP A 129 16.39 0.99 -3.88
N ASP A 130 17.17 0.84 -2.80
CA ASP A 130 17.95 -0.38 -2.60
C ASP A 130 17.07 -1.64 -2.52
N ILE A 131 15.99 -1.61 -1.73
CA ILE A 131 15.03 -2.72 -1.58
C ILE A 131 14.45 -3.11 -2.94
N ILE A 132 13.86 -2.17 -3.68
CA ILE A 132 13.16 -2.48 -4.94
C ILE A 132 14.15 -2.92 -6.02
N GLN A 133 15.33 -2.31 -6.07
CA GLN A 133 16.33 -2.64 -7.07
C GLN A 133 16.92 -4.02 -6.83
N ARG A 134 17.35 -4.34 -5.59
CA ARG A 134 17.95 -5.64 -5.27
C ARG A 134 16.96 -6.80 -5.39
N THR A 135 15.66 -6.51 -5.31
CA THR A 135 14.58 -7.49 -5.50
C THR A 135 14.03 -7.52 -6.93
N GLY A 136 14.64 -6.75 -7.84
CA GLY A 136 14.27 -6.73 -9.25
C GLY A 136 12.90 -6.11 -9.54
N ILE A 137 12.27 -5.41 -8.59
CA ILE A 137 10.96 -4.77 -8.75
C ILE A 137 11.04 -3.66 -9.80
N ASP A 138 10.04 -3.59 -10.67
CA ASP A 138 9.88 -2.59 -11.73
C ASP A 138 8.42 -2.10 -11.86
N SER A 139 8.14 -1.24 -12.84
CA SER A 139 6.82 -0.64 -13.07
C SER A 139 5.70 -1.64 -13.41
N LYS A 140 6.05 -2.88 -13.78
CA LYS A 140 5.10 -3.95 -14.11
C LYS A 140 4.88 -4.92 -12.96
N THR A 141 5.59 -4.72 -11.85
CA THR A 141 5.64 -5.67 -10.75
C THR A 141 4.44 -5.53 -9.83
N THR A 142 3.75 -6.65 -9.57
CA THR A 142 2.89 -6.85 -8.42
C THR A 142 3.72 -7.47 -7.29
N VAL A 143 3.78 -6.81 -6.14
CA VAL A 143 4.55 -7.23 -4.97
C VAL A 143 3.63 -8.04 -4.06
N VAL A 144 4.07 -9.23 -3.66
CA VAL A 144 3.36 -10.09 -2.71
C VAL A 144 4.19 -10.20 -1.45
N PHE A 145 3.69 -9.69 -0.32
CA PHE A 145 4.35 -9.86 0.98
C PHE A 145 3.91 -11.18 1.63
N SER A 146 4.87 -11.98 2.06
CA SER A 146 4.67 -13.22 2.83
C SER A 146 5.54 -13.19 4.09
N VAL A 147 5.37 -14.16 4.98
CA VAL A 147 6.19 -14.39 6.17
C VAL A 147 6.47 -15.88 6.30
N SER A 148 7.60 -16.20 6.92
CA SER A 148 7.97 -17.57 7.26
C SER A 148 6.93 -18.26 8.15
N LYS A 149 6.99 -19.59 8.27
CA LYS A 149 6.12 -20.38 9.15
C LYS A 149 6.12 -19.84 10.58
N GLY A 150 4.94 -19.62 11.15
CA GLY A 150 4.76 -19.00 12.48
C GLY A 150 5.17 -17.53 12.55
N GLY A 151 5.50 -16.92 11.41
CA GLY A 151 5.95 -15.54 11.30
C GLY A 151 4.84 -14.53 11.60
N SER A 152 5.25 -13.31 11.95
CA SER A 152 4.31 -12.27 12.35
C SER A 152 3.67 -11.60 11.14
N PHE A 153 2.35 -11.73 10.99
CA PHE A 153 1.54 -10.99 10.02
C PHE A 153 1.66 -9.45 10.14
N LEU A 154 2.19 -8.93 11.26
CA LEU A 154 2.51 -7.51 11.40
C LEU A 154 3.58 -7.05 10.40
N ASN A 155 4.52 -7.93 10.06
CA ASN A 155 5.62 -7.63 9.16
C ASN A 155 5.12 -7.36 7.75
N THR A 156 4.20 -8.19 7.23
CA THR A 156 3.59 -7.97 5.92
C THR A 156 2.72 -6.72 5.91
N ALA A 157 1.99 -6.45 6.98
CA ALA A 157 1.18 -5.24 7.10
C ALA A 157 2.04 -3.97 7.13
N ARG A 158 3.18 -3.98 7.84
CA ARG A 158 4.15 -2.88 7.83
C ARG A 158 4.77 -2.69 6.45
N ALA A 159 5.20 -3.77 5.79
CA ALA A 159 5.75 -3.72 4.45
C ALA A 159 4.73 -3.13 3.44
N TYR A 160 3.46 -3.56 3.54
CA TYR A 160 2.37 -3.00 2.75
C TYR A 160 2.25 -1.48 2.94
N PHE A 161 2.16 -1.00 4.18
CA PHE A 161 2.12 0.43 4.47
C PHE A 161 3.32 1.19 3.88
N THR A 162 4.54 0.68 4.09
CA THR A 162 5.77 1.31 3.61
C THR A 162 5.77 1.45 2.08
N PHE A 163 5.39 0.41 1.34
CA PHE A 163 5.30 0.48 -0.12
C PHE A 163 4.17 1.41 -0.58
N ARG A 164 3.01 1.38 0.10
CA ARG A 164 1.92 2.33 -0.18
C ARG A 164 2.36 3.78 0.00
N TYR A 165 3.10 4.10 1.06
CA TYR A 165 3.65 5.44 1.31
C TYR A 165 4.54 5.88 0.13
N TRP A 166 5.42 5.00 -0.34
CA TRP A 166 6.32 5.24 -1.48
C TRP A 166 5.67 5.07 -2.87
N GLY A 167 4.38 5.37 -2.98
CA GLY A 167 3.72 5.54 -4.27
C GLY A 167 3.29 4.25 -4.96
N PHE A 168 3.59 3.06 -4.41
CA PHE A 168 3.11 1.81 -5.01
C PHE A 168 1.59 1.75 -4.96
N SER A 169 0.98 1.46 -6.10
CA SER A 169 -0.47 1.40 -6.23
C SER A 169 -1.04 0.22 -5.46
N LYS A 170 -2.18 0.44 -4.80
CA LYS A 170 -2.88 -0.58 -4.01
C LYS A 170 -3.24 -1.84 -4.81
N ASP A 171 -3.50 -1.69 -6.11
CA ASP A 171 -3.81 -2.82 -7.01
C ASP A 171 -2.60 -3.71 -7.30
N ARG A 172 -1.38 -3.25 -7.03
CA ARG A 172 -0.11 -3.98 -7.21
C ARG A 172 0.54 -4.44 -5.91
N LEU A 173 -0.07 -4.21 -4.76
CA LEU A 173 0.43 -4.70 -3.48
C LEU A 173 -0.50 -5.77 -2.93
N LYS A 174 0.06 -6.94 -2.61
CA LYS A 174 -0.66 -8.09 -2.08
C LYS A 174 0.00 -8.61 -0.81
N VAL A 175 -0.77 -9.30 0.00
CA VAL A 175 -0.30 -10.07 1.16
C VAL A 175 -0.80 -11.49 1.01
N LEU A 176 0.11 -12.48 1.06
CA LEU A 176 -0.27 -13.88 1.14
C LEU A 176 -0.86 -14.15 2.52
N ASN A 177 -2.17 -14.38 2.56
CA ASN A 177 -2.91 -14.50 3.81
C ASN A 177 -2.58 -15.81 4.53
N GLY A 178 -1.82 -15.73 5.62
CA GLY A 178 -1.27 -16.88 6.35
C GLY A 178 0.16 -17.27 5.97
N GLY A 179 0.82 -16.54 5.07
CA GLY A 179 2.23 -16.73 4.71
C GLY A 179 2.60 -18.16 4.29
N ASP A 180 3.81 -18.59 4.63
CA ASP A 180 4.33 -19.93 4.31
C ASP A 180 3.48 -21.06 4.87
N ASN A 181 2.81 -20.86 6.02
CA ASN A 181 1.90 -21.86 6.55
C ASN A 181 0.72 -22.10 5.61
N ALA A 182 0.11 -21.04 5.06
CA ALA A 182 -0.98 -21.19 4.10
C ALA A 182 -0.52 -21.78 2.76
N TRP A 183 0.72 -21.46 2.33
CA TRP A 183 1.32 -22.06 1.14
C TRP A 183 1.46 -23.59 1.29
N GLU A 184 2.03 -24.04 2.40
CA GLU A 184 2.23 -25.47 2.71
C GLU A 184 0.91 -26.21 2.96
N ASP A 185 -0.03 -25.60 3.71
CA ASP A 185 -1.35 -26.18 3.98
C ASP A 185 -2.16 -26.41 2.69
N ALA A 186 -1.90 -25.62 1.64
CA ALA A 186 -2.46 -25.82 0.31
C ALA A 186 -1.75 -26.91 -0.52
N GLY A 187 -0.80 -27.65 0.08
CA GLY A 187 -0.07 -28.75 -0.56
C GLY A 187 1.13 -28.33 -1.40
N ASN A 188 1.56 -27.07 -1.32
CA ASN A 188 2.72 -26.59 -2.07
C ASN A 188 4.02 -26.74 -1.27
N THR A 189 5.12 -27.00 -1.97
CA THR A 189 6.43 -27.20 -1.36
C THR A 189 7.14 -25.86 -1.11
N LEU A 190 7.84 -25.76 0.03
CA LEU A 190 8.83 -24.71 0.30
C LEU A 190 10.21 -25.20 -0.10
N VAL A 191 11.09 -24.27 -0.46
CA VAL A 191 12.46 -24.56 -0.94
C VAL A 191 13.49 -23.77 -0.13
N THR A 192 14.77 -24.06 -0.35
CA THR A 192 15.90 -23.29 0.20
C THR A 192 16.68 -22.54 -0.87
N ASP A 193 16.35 -22.75 -2.15
CA ASP A 193 17.06 -22.16 -3.29
C ASP A 193 16.77 -20.65 -3.39
N VAL A 194 17.82 -19.85 -3.19
CA VAL A 194 17.74 -18.40 -3.35
C VAL A 194 17.80 -18.05 -4.84
N PRO A 195 16.77 -17.39 -5.40
CA PRO A 195 16.74 -17.06 -6.83
C PRO A 195 17.81 -16.01 -7.18
N ALA A 196 18.47 -16.18 -8.32
CA ALA A 196 19.31 -15.14 -8.90
C ALA A 196 18.43 -14.07 -9.56
N VAL A 197 18.52 -12.83 -9.06
CA VAL A 197 17.71 -11.71 -9.56
C VAL A 197 18.60 -10.63 -10.15
N THR A 198 18.21 -10.12 -11.32
CA THR A 198 18.87 -8.96 -11.91
C THR A 198 18.38 -7.72 -11.19
N ARG A 199 19.33 -6.95 -10.66
CA ARG A 199 19.04 -5.69 -9.99
C ARG A 199 18.32 -4.74 -10.96
N SER A 200 17.15 -4.21 -10.59
CA SER A 200 16.42 -3.29 -11.47
C SER A 200 17.03 -1.88 -11.44
N SER A 201 16.69 -1.05 -12.42
CA SER A 201 16.98 0.40 -12.41
C SER A 201 15.77 1.21 -11.93
N TYR A 202 14.75 0.54 -11.36
CA TYR A 202 13.53 1.20 -10.94
C TYR A 202 13.80 2.05 -9.69
N SER A 203 13.06 3.15 -9.56
CA SER A 203 13.22 4.07 -8.44
C SER A 203 11.87 4.58 -7.96
N VAL A 204 11.72 4.74 -6.65
CA VAL A 204 10.56 5.39 -6.03
C VAL A 204 10.37 6.83 -6.50
N ARG A 205 11.42 7.45 -7.08
CA ARG A 205 11.33 8.74 -7.78
C ARG A 205 10.29 8.74 -8.91
N THR A 206 9.98 7.56 -9.46
CA THR A 206 9.00 7.39 -10.56
C THR A 206 7.63 6.91 -10.09
N THR A 207 7.50 6.41 -8.86
CA THR A 207 6.22 5.96 -8.28
C THR A 207 5.43 7.12 -7.67
N GLY A 208 6.10 8.19 -7.26
CA GLY A 208 5.52 9.31 -6.51
C GLY A 208 5.46 9.04 -5.01
N LEU A 209 4.86 9.97 -4.25
CA LEU A 209 4.77 9.91 -2.79
C LEU A 209 3.33 10.07 -2.32
N ASN A 210 2.81 9.06 -1.61
CA ASN A 210 1.49 9.12 -0.99
C ASN A 210 1.58 9.69 0.43
N SER A 211 2.10 10.92 0.54
CA SER A 211 2.41 11.54 1.83
C SER A 211 1.20 11.68 2.77
N SER A 212 -0.03 11.69 2.25
CA SER A 212 -1.28 11.72 3.04
C SER A 212 -1.54 10.45 3.84
N LEU A 213 -0.90 9.33 3.48
CA LEU A 213 -1.04 8.06 4.21
C LEU A 213 -0.25 8.03 5.52
N ARG A 214 0.60 9.04 5.77
CA ARG A 214 1.36 9.20 7.01
C ARG A 214 1.00 10.51 7.69
N ALA A 215 0.57 10.45 8.95
CA ALA A 215 0.35 11.64 9.76
C ALA A 215 1.63 12.03 10.52
N PRO A 216 2.11 13.28 10.42
CA PRO A 216 3.15 13.82 11.31
C PRO A 216 2.59 14.11 12.71
N VAL A 217 3.47 14.20 13.71
CA VAL A 217 3.07 14.52 15.10
C VAL A 217 2.34 15.86 15.20
N GLY A 218 2.76 16.86 14.41
CA GLY A 218 2.12 18.17 14.36
C GLY A 218 0.64 18.11 13.95
N ASP A 219 0.34 17.31 12.92
CA ASP A 219 -1.04 17.11 12.44
C ASP A 219 -1.87 16.34 13.46
N MET A 220 -1.28 15.37 14.18
CA MET A 220 -1.98 14.66 15.25
C MET A 220 -2.30 15.57 16.44
N ILE A 221 -1.37 16.45 16.84
CA ILE A 221 -1.63 17.43 17.90
C ILE A 221 -2.75 18.38 17.45
N LYS A 222 -2.67 18.90 16.22
CA LYS A 222 -3.71 19.78 15.66
C LYS A 222 -5.07 19.08 15.60
N LEU A 223 -5.11 17.82 15.18
CA LEU A 223 -6.33 17.01 15.12
C LEU A 223 -7.00 16.91 16.50
N VAL A 224 -6.21 16.59 17.53
CA VAL A 224 -6.72 16.52 18.91
C VAL A 224 -7.23 17.88 19.38
N ASP A 225 -6.50 18.96 19.11
CA ASP A 225 -6.91 20.33 19.46
C ASP A 225 -8.23 20.72 18.75
N ASP A 226 -8.38 20.39 17.46
CA ASP A 226 -9.58 20.70 16.68
C ASP A 226 -10.80 19.87 17.13
N ILE A 227 -10.61 18.60 17.53
CA ILE A 227 -11.65 17.77 18.12
C ILE A 227 -12.10 18.36 19.47
N ASN A 228 -11.14 18.73 20.32
CA ASN A 228 -11.44 19.30 21.64
C ASN A 228 -12.16 20.65 21.54
N LYS A 229 -11.91 21.43 20.48
CA LYS A 229 -12.63 22.68 20.16
C LYS A 229 -13.99 22.45 19.50
N GLY A 230 -14.33 21.21 19.14
CA GLY A 230 -15.55 20.88 18.39
C GLY A 230 -15.51 21.31 16.91
N THR A 231 -14.35 21.68 16.38
CA THR A 231 -14.17 22.02 14.95
C THR A 231 -14.20 20.77 14.07
N ILE A 232 -13.76 19.64 14.61
CA ILE A 232 -13.85 18.32 13.97
C ILE A 232 -14.67 17.39 14.86
N SER A 233 -15.67 16.73 14.27
CA SER A 233 -16.48 15.74 14.98
C SER A 233 -15.80 14.37 15.01
N THR A 234 -15.81 13.72 16.17
CA THR A 234 -15.44 12.29 16.33
C THR A 234 -16.46 11.33 15.72
N THR A 235 -17.50 11.82 15.04
CA THR A 235 -18.33 11.03 14.11
C THR A 235 -17.75 11.00 12.70
N ASN A 236 -16.99 12.03 12.32
CA ASN A 236 -16.43 12.18 10.97
C ASN A 236 -15.01 11.58 10.86
N VAL A 237 -14.23 11.67 11.93
CA VAL A 237 -12.86 11.13 12.01
C VAL A 237 -12.74 10.18 13.19
N SER A 238 -11.84 9.20 13.11
CA SER A 238 -11.47 8.36 14.25
C SER A 238 -9.98 8.46 14.53
N ILE A 239 -9.60 8.36 15.80
CA ILE A 239 -8.22 8.07 16.23
C ILE A 239 -8.29 6.68 16.85
N VAL A 240 -7.46 5.74 16.41
CA VAL A 240 -7.54 4.34 16.86
C VAL A 240 -6.18 3.88 17.36
N ASP A 241 -6.14 3.45 18.63
CA ASP A 241 -4.97 2.89 19.29
C ASP A 241 -4.99 1.36 19.21
N LEU A 242 -4.00 0.77 18.54
CA LEU A 242 -3.91 -0.68 18.29
C LEU A 242 -2.94 -1.37 19.26
N ARG A 243 -2.61 -0.75 20.39
CA ARG A 243 -1.77 -1.39 21.43
C ARG A 243 -2.45 -2.59 22.09
N GLY A 244 -3.78 -2.65 22.09
CA GLY A 244 -4.56 -3.68 22.76
C GLY A 244 -4.60 -3.52 24.29
N GLY A 245 -5.36 -4.40 24.95
CA GLY A 245 -5.56 -4.37 26.40
C GLY A 245 -6.25 -3.10 26.90
N SER A 246 -5.88 -2.66 28.10
CA SER A 246 -6.43 -1.47 28.77
C SER A 246 -5.28 -0.50 29.10
N PRO A 247 -4.70 0.21 28.10
CA PRO A 247 -3.61 1.14 28.35
C PRO A 247 -4.06 2.25 29.30
N ALA A 248 -3.26 2.53 30.33
CA ALA A 248 -3.57 3.57 31.32
C ALA A 248 -3.62 4.98 30.70
N THR A 249 -2.89 5.19 29.61
CA THR A 249 -2.71 6.49 28.93
C THR A 249 -2.73 6.28 27.43
N TYR A 250 -3.42 7.14 26.70
CA TYR A 250 -3.57 7.07 25.24
C TYR A 250 -3.84 8.48 24.68
N VAL A 251 -3.73 8.64 23.37
CA VAL A 251 -4.02 9.92 22.69
C VAL A 251 -5.49 10.28 22.96
N ALA A 252 -5.76 11.51 23.42
CA ALA A 252 -7.12 11.95 23.73
C ALA A 252 -8.08 11.70 22.54
N ASN A 253 -9.33 11.32 22.86
CA ASN A 253 -10.37 10.95 21.91
C ASN A 253 -10.13 9.64 21.11
N ALA A 254 -9.07 8.89 21.40
CA ALA A 254 -8.82 7.63 20.72
C ALA A 254 -9.77 6.51 21.15
N ILE A 255 -10.19 5.70 20.18
CA ILE A 255 -10.78 4.38 20.37
C ILE A 255 -9.64 3.42 20.69
N VAL A 256 -9.71 2.73 21.83
CA VAL A 256 -8.75 1.68 22.17
C VAL A 256 -9.21 0.37 21.55
N ASP A 257 -8.36 -0.20 20.73
CA ASP A 257 -8.60 -1.41 19.93
C ASP A 257 -7.39 -2.36 20.07
N ASP A 258 -7.56 -3.62 19.66
CA ASP A 258 -6.52 -4.62 19.65
C ASP A 258 -6.27 -5.10 18.23
N PHE A 259 -5.03 -4.97 17.75
CA PHE A 259 -4.62 -5.45 16.44
C PHE A 259 -4.95 -6.94 16.22
N ASN A 260 -4.98 -7.76 17.28
CA ASN A 260 -5.34 -9.16 17.20
C ASN A 260 -6.79 -9.40 16.81
N ARG A 261 -7.66 -8.38 16.92
CA ARG A 261 -9.06 -8.46 16.46
C ARG A 261 -9.15 -8.65 14.95
N TYR A 262 -8.12 -8.30 14.19
CA TYR A 262 -8.20 -8.31 12.72
C TYR A 262 -7.56 -9.54 12.06
N ALA A 263 -7.02 -10.47 12.84
CA ALA A 263 -6.43 -11.70 12.31
C ALA A 263 -6.54 -12.85 13.33
N ASP A 264 -6.90 -14.03 12.84
CA ASP A 264 -7.23 -15.21 13.64
C ASP A 264 -6.20 -16.31 13.43
N PHE A 265 -6.10 -17.24 14.39
CA PHE A 265 -5.38 -18.49 14.19
C PHE A 265 -6.32 -19.52 13.55
N PRO A 266 -6.05 -19.99 12.32
CA PRO A 266 -6.85 -21.04 11.70
C PRO A 266 -6.93 -22.27 12.60
N GLY A 267 -8.15 -22.73 12.90
CA GLY A 267 -8.39 -23.88 13.78
C GLY A 267 -7.84 -23.72 15.22
N GLY A 268 -7.50 -22.49 15.64
CA GLY A 268 -6.91 -22.23 16.95
C GLY A 268 -5.43 -22.63 17.09
N VAL A 269 -4.75 -22.97 15.99
CA VAL A 269 -3.35 -23.43 16.01
C VAL A 269 -2.40 -22.24 16.15
N THR A 270 -2.01 -21.92 17.39
CA THR A 270 -1.21 -20.72 17.73
C THR A 270 0.24 -20.74 17.25
N THR A 271 0.73 -21.88 16.76
CA THR A 271 2.07 -22.02 16.17
C THR A 271 2.11 -21.60 14.70
N LYS A 272 0.95 -21.41 14.05
CA LYS A 272 0.84 -20.98 12.66
C LYS A 272 0.73 -19.46 12.56
N THR A 273 1.10 -18.93 11.40
CA THR A 273 0.85 -17.53 11.03
C THR A 273 -0.66 -17.24 11.05
N LYS A 274 -1.04 -16.10 11.62
CA LYS A 274 -2.43 -15.64 11.62
C LYS A 274 -2.95 -15.32 10.23
N VAL A 275 -4.25 -15.49 10.05
CA VAL A 275 -5.00 -15.25 8.81
C VAL A 275 -6.02 -14.14 9.03
N PHE A 276 -6.06 -13.18 8.13
CA PHE A 276 -7.12 -12.18 8.06
C PHE A 276 -8.43 -12.86 7.62
N PRO A 277 -9.55 -12.67 8.33
CA PRO A 277 -10.83 -13.24 7.94
C PRO A 277 -11.40 -12.53 6.69
N ALA A 278 -12.56 -12.99 6.23
CA ALA A 278 -13.23 -12.39 5.08
C ALA A 278 -13.51 -10.89 5.28
N SER A 279 -13.58 -10.12 4.19
CA SER A 279 -13.84 -8.67 4.25
C SER A 279 -15.13 -8.33 4.99
N SER A 280 -16.18 -9.15 4.86
CA SER A 280 -17.44 -9.00 5.61
C SER A 280 -17.26 -9.12 7.12
N ASP A 281 -16.39 -10.03 7.57
CA ASP A 281 -16.10 -10.23 8.99
C ASP A 281 -15.26 -9.08 9.52
N LEU A 282 -14.29 -8.60 8.73
CA LEU A 282 -13.50 -7.42 9.06
C LEU A 282 -14.40 -6.18 9.20
N VAL A 283 -15.33 -5.95 8.26
CA VAL A 283 -16.32 -4.86 8.36
C VAL A 283 -17.18 -4.99 9.62
N THR A 284 -17.59 -6.21 9.98
CA THR A 284 -18.34 -6.47 11.22
C THR A 284 -17.52 -6.08 12.46
N ARG A 285 -16.24 -6.47 12.49
CA ARG A 285 -15.32 -6.15 13.61
C ARG A 285 -15.03 -4.66 13.70
N LEU A 286 -14.86 -3.96 12.57
CA LEU A 286 -14.69 -2.50 12.51
C LEU A 286 -15.91 -1.77 13.06
N ASN A 287 -17.10 -2.13 12.58
CA ASN A 287 -18.36 -1.52 13.01
C ASN A 287 -18.60 -1.71 14.51
N ALA A 288 -18.21 -2.86 15.07
CA ALA A 288 -18.28 -3.12 16.51
C ALA A 288 -17.37 -2.20 17.35
N GLN A 289 -16.34 -1.57 16.75
CA GLN A 289 -15.51 -0.54 17.37
C GLN A 289 -15.94 0.89 17.03
N GLY A 290 -17.06 1.05 16.31
CA GLY A 290 -17.53 2.36 15.84
C GLY A 290 -16.73 2.93 14.67
N ILE A 291 -15.86 2.13 14.05
CA ILE A 291 -15.12 2.46 12.83
C ILE A 291 -16.00 2.05 11.66
N THR A 292 -16.52 3.02 10.91
CA THR A 292 -17.53 2.80 9.86
C THR A 292 -17.11 3.42 8.53
N GLN A 293 -17.75 3.01 7.43
CA GLN A 293 -17.51 3.58 6.11
C GLN A 293 -17.82 5.09 6.02
N ALA A 294 -18.69 5.61 6.91
CA ALA A 294 -19.04 7.03 6.94
C ALA A 294 -17.90 7.93 7.43
N ARG A 295 -16.84 7.35 8.02
CA ARG A 295 -15.66 8.11 8.46
C ARG A 295 -14.92 8.67 7.25
N THR A 296 -14.70 9.98 7.28
CA THR A 296 -13.90 10.70 6.28
C THR A 296 -12.39 10.40 6.40
N MET A 297 -11.92 10.06 7.60
CA MET A 297 -10.54 9.64 7.86
C MET A 297 -10.42 8.81 9.14
N ASN A 298 -9.59 7.78 9.11
CA ASN A 298 -9.20 7.00 10.28
C ASN A 298 -7.70 7.18 10.54
N TYR A 299 -7.34 7.73 11.70
CA TYR A 299 -5.95 7.91 12.14
C TYR A 299 -5.57 6.73 13.03
N VAL A 300 -4.68 5.86 12.55
CA VAL A 300 -4.29 4.65 13.28
C VAL A 300 -2.89 4.77 13.87
N TYR A 301 -2.71 4.31 15.10
CA TYR A 301 -1.42 4.29 15.78
C TYR A 301 -1.32 3.12 16.76
N CYS A 302 -0.12 2.84 17.26
CA CYS A 302 0.07 1.88 18.35
C CYS A 302 1.25 2.32 19.23
N ALA A 303 2.15 1.41 19.63
CA ALA A 303 3.41 1.80 20.27
C ALA A 303 4.38 2.46 19.28
N SER A 304 4.58 1.85 18.10
CA SER A 304 5.67 2.15 17.18
C SER A 304 5.30 2.03 15.68
N GLY A 305 4.02 2.17 15.35
CA GLY A 305 3.51 2.04 13.96
C GLY A 305 3.36 0.60 13.44
N MET A 306 4.03 -0.39 14.05
CA MET A 306 3.99 -1.79 13.59
C MET A 306 2.57 -2.41 13.67
N ARG A 307 1.98 -2.48 14.87
CA ARG A 307 0.62 -3.02 15.05
C ARG A 307 -0.46 -2.19 14.35
N ALA A 308 -0.27 -0.88 14.24
CA ALA A 308 -1.19 0.01 13.55
C ALA A 308 -1.26 -0.30 12.04
N SER A 309 -0.16 -0.80 11.47
CA SER A 309 -0.09 -1.18 10.06
C SER A 309 -1.07 -2.32 9.73
N THR A 310 -1.46 -3.15 10.71
CA THR A 310 -2.54 -4.14 10.55
C THR A 310 -3.86 -3.49 10.18
N LEU A 311 -4.31 -2.50 10.97
CA LEU A 311 -5.56 -1.82 10.69
C LEU A 311 -5.44 -0.94 9.44
N PHE A 312 -4.25 -0.39 9.16
CA PHE A 312 -3.98 0.29 7.90
C PHE A 312 -4.23 -0.62 6.70
N LEU A 313 -3.66 -1.84 6.69
CA LEU A 313 -3.87 -2.81 5.61
C LEU A 313 -5.36 -3.18 5.47
N VAL A 314 -6.05 -3.40 6.59
CA VAL A 314 -7.49 -3.71 6.56
C VAL A 314 -8.28 -2.56 5.93
N LEU A 315 -8.06 -1.32 6.37
CA LEU A 315 -8.78 -0.15 5.87
C LEU A 315 -8.43 0.18 4.40
N ASP A 316 -7.15 0.33 4.05
CA ASP A 316 -6.71 0.70 2.69
C ASP A 316 -6.85 -0.46 1.69
N GLY A 317 -6.33 -1.63 2.06
CA GLY A 317 -6.14 -2.76 1.16
C GLY A 317 -7.30 -3.75 1.10
N VAL A 318 -8.16 -3.81 2.12
CA VAL A 318 -9.23 -4.82 2.21
C VAL A 318 -10.62 -4.23 2.04
N VAL A 319 -10.97 -3.20 2.83
CA VAL A 319 -12.31 -2.60 2.79
C VAL A 319 -12.37 -1.30 1.98
N GLY A 320 -11.23 -0.70 1.66
CA GLY A 320 -11.12 0.50 0.85
C GLY A 320 -11.62 1.78 1.53
N TRP A 321 -11.45 1.89 2.85
CA TRP A 321 -11.87 3.04 3.65
C TRP A 321 -10.68 3.99 3.90
N PRO A 322 -10.91 5.31 4.03
CA PRO A 322 -9.83 6.28 4.23
C PRO A 322 -9.04 6.01 5.51
N VAL A 323 -7.71 5.97 5.41
CA VAL A 323 -6.82 5.74 6.55
C VAL A 323 -5.51 6.50 6.40
N THR A 324 -4.97 6.95 7.52
CA THR A 324 -3.62 7.47 7.64
C THR A 324 -2.96 6.91 8.90
N LEU A 325 -1.67 6.62 8.82
CA LEU A 325 -0.91 6.01 9.91
C LEU A 325 -0.08 7.10 10.60
N TYR A 326 -0.29 7.28 11.90
CA TYR A 326 0.60 8.09 12.72
C TYR A 326 1.84 7.28 13.11
N ASP A 327 2.89 7.42 12.29
CA ASP A 327 4.05 6.50 12.25
C ASP A 327 4.86 6.51 13.55
N GLY A 328 5.11 7.71 14.10
CA GLY A 328 5.80 7.83 15.38
C GLY A 328 4.98 7.30 16.57
N SER A 329 3.67 7.19 16.42
CA SER A 329 2.80 6.45 17.33
C SER A 329 2.95 6.91 18.80
N TRP A 330 2.60 6.04 19.76
CA TRP A 330 2.69 6.36 21.18
C TRP A 330 4.12 6.67 21.64
N ASN A 331 5.15 6.03 21.08
CA ASN A 331 6.53 6.29 21.45
C ASN A 331 6.93 7.75 21.14
N GLN A 332 6.46 8.33 20.02
CA GLN A 332 6.64 9.75 19.74
C GLN A 332 5.72 10.62 20.60
N TRP A 333 4.43 10.28 20.66
CA TRP A 333 3.43 11.08 21.38
C TRP A 333 3.78 11.21 22.88
N SER A 334 3.98 10.09 23.55
CA SER A 334 4.28 10.07 24.99
C SER A 334 5.63 10.69 25.33
N ALA A 335 6.54 10.86 24.36
CA ALA A 335 7.79 11.54 24.61
C ALA A 335 7.62 13.07 24.65
N TYR A 336 6.54 13.61 24.09
CA TYR A 336 6.24 15.04 24.07
C TYR A 336 5.55 15.51 25.37
N VAL A 337 5.41 14.64 26.36
CA VAL A 337 4.76 14.93 27.67
C VAL A 337 5.74 15.51 28.70
N THR A 338 7.01 15.66 28.33
CA THR A 338 8.08 15.99 29.28
C THR A 338 8.05 17.47 29.67
N ALA A 339 7.80 17.76 30.95
CA ALA A 339 8.15 19.06 31.52
C ALA A 339 9.67 19.20 31.56
N ASN A 340 10.18 20.35 31.09
CA ASN A 340 11.57 20.83 31.18
C ASN A 340 12.51 20.64 29.97
N ASN A 341 12.08 20.17 28.81
CA ASN A 341 12.90 20.29 27.60
C ASN A 341 12.08 20.52 26.31
N VAL A 342 10.86 20.00 26.21
CA VAL A 342 10.00 20.22 25.04
C VAL A 342 9.36 21.61 25.11
N SER A 343 9.45 22.37 24.01
CA SER A 343 8.79 23.68 23.89
C SER A 343 7.29 23.54 24.15
N ALA A 344 6.70 24.54 24.83
CA ALA A 344 5.31 24.48 25.31
C ALA A 344 4.30 24.18 24.19
N ILE A 345 4.61 24.59 22.96
CA ILE A 345 3.72 24.35 21.83
C ILE A 345 3.65 22.88 21.40
N TRP A 346 4.63 22.05 21.75
CA TRP A 346 4.69 20.65 21.33
C TRP A 346 4.18 19.71 22.42
N ARG A 347 3.97 20.23 23.64
CA ARG A 347 3.61 19.42 24.80
C ARG A 347 2.26 18.77 24.63
N VAL A 348 2.14 17.50 25.05
CA VAL A 348 0.89 16.75 25.07
C VAL A 348 0.64 16.16 26.46
N ASP A 349 -0.62 15.93 26.79
CA ASP A 349 -1.02 15.29 28.04
C ASP A 349 -1.01 13.76 27.89
N VAL A 350 -0.68 13.06 28.97
CA VAL A 350 -0.81 11.60 29.10
C VAL A 350 -2.17 11.18 29.64
N VAL A 351 -2.86 12.06 30.36
CA VAL A 351 -4.16 11.76 30.98
C VAL A 351 -5.12 12.87 30.61
N THR A 352 -6.18 12.54 29.88
CA THR A 352 -7.58 12.81 30.28
C THR A 352 -8.50 13.04 29.07
N PRO A 353 -9.47 12.15 28.83
CA PRO A 353 -10.75 12.54 28.26
C PRO A 353 -11.54 13.35 29.30
N THR A 354 -12.03 14.54 28.92
CA THR A 354 -12.94 15.45 29.68
C THR A 354 -12.36 16.53 30.64
N THR A 355 -11.05 16.76 30.73
CA THR A 355 -10.51 17.99 31.35
C THR A 355 -10.42 19.13 30.34
N ALA A 356 -10.55 20.35 30.84
CA ALA A 356 -10.73 21.56 30.05
C ALA A 356 -9.56 21.85 29.07
N ILE A 357 -9.83 21.66 27.77
CA ILE A 357 -9.40 22.45 26.59
C ILE A 357 -7.88 22.63 26.34
N ASN A 358 -6.97 22.28 27.26
CA ASN A 358 -5.52 22.43 27.10
C ASN A 358 -4.77 21.11 27.27
N ARG A 359 -3.94 20.80 26.26
CA ARG A 359 -3.00 19.65 26.16
C ARG A 359 -1.91 19.54 27.26
N THR A 360 -1.97 20.35 28.32
CA THR A 360 -0.94 20.43 29.37
C THR A 360 -1.51 20.48 30.78
N THR A 361 -2.72 19.96 31.01
CA THR A 361 -3.41 20.12 32.30
C THR A 361 -3.22 18.94 33.27
N GLY A 362 -2.61 17.84 32.82
CA GLY A 362 -2.22 16.67 33.61
C GLY A 362 -0.76 16.65 34.05
N THR A 363 -0.36 15.56 34.72
CA THR A 363 0.99 15.36 35.25
C THR A 363 1.99 15.12 34.12
N LEU A 364 2.88 16.09 33.90
CA LEU A 364 4.01 15.96 32.99
C LEU A 364 5.10 15.10 33.63
N ALA A 365 5.23 13.85 33.21
CA ALA A 365 6.29 12.95 33.70
C ALA A 365 7.67 13.38 33.17
N ALA A 366 8.74 13.17 33.95
CA ALA A 366 10.10 13.33 33.47
C ALA A 366 10.42 12.25 32.42
N GLY A 367 10.83 12.66 31.22
CA GLY A 367 11.18 11.77 30.11
C GLY A 367 12.68 11.76 29.79
N THR A 368 13.13 10.73 29.08
CA THR A 368 14.52 10.53 28.62
C THR A 368 14.73 10.90 27.15
N LEU A 369 13.78 11.63 26.54
CA LEU A 369 13.82 11.95 25.11
C LEU A 369 15.02 12.84 24.79
N ALA A 370 15.88 12.38 23.88
CA ALA A 370 16.91 13.20 23.26
C ALA A 370 16.25 14.11 22.22
N LEU A 371 15.96 15.36 22.59
CA LEU A 371 15.41 16.34 21.65
C LEU A 371 16.46 16.75 20.63
N ASP A 372 15.99 17.09 19.43
CA ASP A 372 16.77 17.91 18.52
C ASP A 372 16.69 19.37 18.98
N PRO A 373 17.77 19.96 19.51
CA PRO A 373 17.72 21.28 20.14
C PRO A 373 17.37 22.38 19.14
N VAL A 374 17.75 22.20 17.87
CA VAL A 374 17.46 23.16 16.79
C VAL A 374 15.96 23.17 16.50
N SER A 375 15.37 22.01 16.20
CA SER A 375 13.94 21.87 15.87
C SER A 375 13.06 22.33 17.03
N ASN A 376 13.42 21.95 18.26
CA ASN A 376 12.67 22.31 19.46
C ASN A 376 12.65 23.83 19.74
N ALA A 377 13.72 24.55 19.37
CA ALA A 377 13.79 26.00 19.48
C ALA A 377 13.18 26.73 18.27
N LEU A 378 13.32 26.16 17.07
CA LEU A 378 12.99 26.82 15.80
C LEU A 378 11.49 26.79 15.48
N PHE A 379 10.80 25.68 15.78
CA PHE A 379 9.40 25.55 15.40
C PHE A 379 8.52 26.17 16.47
N SER A 380 7.85 27.27 16.10
CA SER A 380 6.94 28.04 16.96
C SER A 380 5.46 27.69 16.75
N SER A 381 5.15 26.77 15.83
CA SER A 381 3.81 26.17 15.64
C SER A 381 3.91 24.66 15.42
N VAL A 382 2.93 23.90 15.90
CA VAL A 382 2.80 22.46 15.58
C VAL A 382 2.48 22.21 14.11
N THR A 383 1.95 23.22 13.42
CA THR A 383 1.66 23.17 11.98
C THR A 383 2.78 23.79 11.15
N ASP A 384 3.96 24.03 11.73
CA ASP A 384 5.11 24.50 10.95
C ASP A 384 5.48 23.41 9.92
N PRO A 385 5.42 23.70 8.61
CA PRO A 385 5.67 22.69 7.58
C PRO A 385 7.07 22.08 7.66
N ARG A 386 8.04 22.78 8.27
CA ARG A 386 9.42 22.31 8.47
C ARG A 386 9.50 21.23 9.56
N ALA A 387 8.51 21.16 10.45
CA ALA A 387 8.42 20.14 11.50
C ALA A 387 7.89 18.79 11.01
N ASN A 388 7.60 18.68 9.71
CA ASN A 388 7.34 17.42 9.03
C ASN A 388 8.57 17.06 8.17
N GLN A 389 9.71 16.86 8.83
CA GLN A 389 11.00 16.66 8.17
C GLN A 389 10.96 15.44 7.24
N ILE A 390 10.29 14.34 7.63
CA ILE A 390 10.16 13.16 6.78
C ILE A 390 9.48 13.50 5.45
N LYS A 391 8.37 14.24 5.47
CA LYS A 391 7.69 14.64 4.22
C LYS A 391 8.57 15.56 3.39
N VAL A 392 9.29 16.49 4.01
CA VAL A 392 10.20 17.41 3.31
C VAL A 392 11.32 16.62 2.61
N GLU A 393 12.02 15.77 3.36
CA GLU A 393 13.10 14.90 2.87
C GLU A 393 12.62 13.99 1.74
N ASP A 394 11.48 13.33 1.92
CA ASP A 394 10.97 12.36 0.95
C ASP A 394 10.43 13.05 -0.31
N THR A 395 9.80 14.23 -0.17
CA THR A 395 9.39 15.05 -1.32
C THR A 395 10.61 15.54 -2.12
N GLN A 396 11.68 15.95 -1.44
CA GLN A 396 12.94 16.33 -2.07
C GLN A 396 13.62 15.14 -2.76
N TYR A 397 13.56 13.95 -2.15
CA TYR A 397 14.05 12.73 -2.77
C TYR A 397 13.32 12.46 -4.09
N ILE A 398 11.99 12.60 -4.14
CA ILE A 398 11.25 12.42 -5.39
C ILE A 398 11.66 13.48 -6.44
N SER A 399 11.71 14.76 -6.07
CA SER A 399 11.91 15.87 -7.02
C SER A 399 13.32 15.95 -7.63
N THR A 400 14.34 15.52 -6.89
CA THR A 400 15.74 15.52 -7.37
C THR A 400 16.01 14.50 -8.48
N GLY A 401 15.05 13.63 -8.80
CA GLY A 401 15.17 12.61 -9.85
C GLY A 401 14.49 12.97 -11.17
N THR A 402 13.66 14.02 -11.20
CA THR A 402 12.78 14.32 -12.34
C THR A 402 13.44 15.27 -13.37
N THR A 403 14.67 15.74 -13.13
CA THR A 403 15.34 16.76 -13.96
C THR A 403 16.23 16.22 -15.10
N SER A 404 16.33 14.90 -15.32
CA SER A 404 17.18 14.33 -16.38
C SER A 404 16.40 13.86 -17.62
N GLY A 405 15.46 14.69 -18.11
CA GLY A 405 14.60 14.35 -19.26
C GLY A 405 14.35 15.52 -20.21
N GLY A 406 15.33 16.39 -20.43
CA GLY A 406 15.26 17.47 -21.41
C GLY A 406 16.28 17.25 -22.52
N SER A 407 15.91 16.45 -23.54
CA SER A 407 16.65 16.40 -24.80
C SER A 407 16.58 17.76 -25.48
N THR A 408 17.69 18.47 -25.60
CA THR A 408 17.87 19.46 -26.67
C THR A 408 18.67 18.82 -27.78
N SER A 409 17.94 18.14 -28.67
CA SER A 409 18.36 17.91 -30.04
C SER A 409 18.31 19.25 -30.79
N GLY A 410 19.47 19.74 -31.24
CA GLY A 410 19.59 20.86 -32.17
C GLY A 410 20.77 20.62 -33.08
N GLY A 411 20.55 19.87 -34.16
CA GLY A 411 21.56 19.57 -35.17
C GLY A 411 21.63 20.62 -36.29
N SER A 412 22.87 20.88 -36.69
CA SER A 412 23.40 21.07 -38.07
C SER A 412 23.01 22.27 -38.94
N GLY A 413 24.08 22.89 -39.51
CA GLY A 413 24.11 23.75 -40.69
C GLY A 413 24.81 25.07 -40.38
N SER A 414 25.91 25.53 -41.01
CA SER A 414 26.48 25.23 -42.32
C SER A 414 27.92 25.75 -42.40
N SER A 415 28.67 25.18 -43.33
CA SER A 415 30.02 25.54 -43.75
C SER A 415 30.12 26.93 -44.40
N SER A 416 31.16 27.69 -44.05
CA SER A 416 31.88 28.49 -45.05
C SER A 416 33.32 28.70 -44.58
N GLY A 417 34.28 28.20 -45.37
CA GLY A 417 35.68 28.48 -45.19
C GLY A 417 36.01 29.84 -45.79
N THR A 418 36.89 30.58 -45.15
CA THR A 418 37.69 31.60 -45.82
C THR A 418 39.07 31.66 -45.17
N SER A 419 40.05 31.44 -46.03
CA SER A 419 41.49 31.55 -45.84
C SER A 419 41.97 32.99 -45.67
N GLY A 420 43.10 33.15 -44.97
CA GLY A 420 43.95 34.35 -44.96
C GLY A 420 44.00 34.97 -43.56
N GLY A 421 45.14 35.17 -42.90
CA GLY A 421 46.52 35.17 -43.33
C GLY A 421 47.21 36.33 -42.59
N GLY A 422 48.31 36.04 -41.89
CA GLY A 422 49.34 37.04 -41.60
C GLY A 422 49.24 37.84 -40.30
N CYS A 423 50.35 37.76 -39.56
CA CYS A 423 50.88 38.60 -38.48
C CYS A 423 50.34 38.36 -37.07
#